data_AF-A0A951WBH7-F1
#
_entry.id   AF-A0A951WBH7-F1
#
_cell.length_a   1.000
_cell.length_b   1.000
_cell.length_c   1.000
_cell.angle_alpha   90.00
_cell.angle_beta   90.00
_cell.angle_gamma   90.00
#
_symmetry.space_group_name_H-M   'P 1'
#
loop_
_entity.id
_entity.type
_entity.pdbx_description
1 polymer ?
#
loop_
_entity_poly.entity_id
_entity_poly.type
_entity_poly.pdbx_seq_one_letter_code
_entity_poly.pdbx_strand_id
1 'polypeptide(L)'
;MIEWFKSMIWYEKLLWIISIVSTLLFFYQLILTVAKRSPDRTRKHIFSRFFSFKNIVAFLSMFGWTSIAGIYQNMPVGLSLAFGILSGLILMSVMSVLFYFVHTLKEIGNPDRN
;
A
#
# COMPACT_ATOMS: atom_id res chain seq x y z
N MET A 1 -28.80 3.54 -0.29
CA MET A 1 -27.35 3.23 -0.39
C MET A 1 -26.75 2.58 0.85
N ILE A 2 -27.10 2.97 2.08
CA ILE A 2 -26.63 2.26 3.30
C ILE A 2 -27.16 0.83 3.42
N GLU A 3 -28.27 0.51 2.76
CA GLU A 3 -28.90 -0.81 2.77
C GLU A 3 -27.97 -1.93 2.26
N TRP A 4 -27.17 -1.67 1.22
CA TRP A 4 -26.18 -2.62 0.71
C TRP A 4 -25.13 -2.98 1.77
N PHE A 5 -24.74 -2.00 2.58
CA PHE A 5 -23.74 -2.18 3.64
C PHE A 5 -24.38 -2.84 4.86
N LYS A 6 -25.69 -2.68 5.05
CA LYS A 6 -26.45 -3.38 6.08
C LYS A 6 -26.61 -4.87 5.73
N SER A 7 -26.83 -5.22 4.47
CA SER A 7 -27.02 -6.61 4.01
C SER A 7 -25.73 -7.44 3.97
N MET A 8 -24.56 -6.79 3.93
CA MET A 8 -23.27 -7.49 3.99
C MET A 8 -23.07 -8.26 5.28
N ILE A 9 -22.27 -9.32 5.21
CA ILE A 9 -21.85 -10.06 6.40
C ILE A 9 -20.78 -9.26 7.16
N TRP A 10 -20.65 -9.48 8.47
CA TRP A 10 -19.78 -8.69 9.34
C TRP A 10 -18.32 -8.59 8.86
N TYR A 11 -17.76 -9.67 8.30
CA TYR A 11 -16.37 -9.69 7.83
C TYR A 11 -16.17 -8.83 6.57
N GLU A 12 -17.14 -8.80 5.66
CA GLU A 12 -17.11 -7.93 4.48
C GLU A 12 -17.16 -6.46 4.89
N LYS A 13 -17.99 -6.12 5.89
CA LYS A 13 -18.06 -4.74 6.41
C LYS A 13 -16.72 -4.27 6.95
N LEU A 14 -16.02 -5.14 7.70
CA LEU A 14 -14.69 -4.83 8.20
C LEU A 14 -13.69 -4.60 7.07
N LEU A 15 -13.67 -5.47 6.06
CA LEU A 15 -12.78 -5.31 4.90
C LEU A 15 -13.07 -4.01 4.14
N TRP A 16 -14.34 -3.65 3.96
CA TRP A 16 -14.73 -2.38 3.33
C TRP A 16 -14.25 -1.17 4.12
N ILE A 17 -14.43 -1.16 5.44
CA ILE A 17 -13.96 -0.07 6.30
C ILE A 17 -12.43 0.06 6.21
N ILE A 18 -11.71 -1.06 6.35
CA ILE A 18 -10.23 -1.07 6.29
C ILE A 18 -9.75 -0.57 4.93
N SER A 19 -10.38 -1.02 3.84
CA SER A 19 -10.02 -0.64 2.47
C SER A 19 -10.21 0.85 2.24
N ILE A 20 -11.39 1.38 2.57
CA ILE A 20 -11.70 2.80 2.38
C ILE A 20 -10.75 3.68 3.20
N VAL A 21 -10.56 3.37 4.49
CA VAL A 21 -9.68 4.16 5.37
C VAL A 21 -8.24 4.11 4.87
N SER A 22 -7.75 2.93 4.48
CA SER A 22 -6.38 2.78 3.98
C SER A 22 -6.18 3.47 2.64
N THR A 23 -7.15 3.42 1.73
CA THR A 23 -7.11 4.15 0.46
C THR A 23 -7.11 5.66 0.69
N LEU A 24 -7.92 6.17 1.63
CA LEU A 24 -7.92 7.59 1.97
C LEU A 24 -6.55 8.05 2.49
N LEU A 25 -5.96 7.29 3.42
CA LEU A 25 -4.62 7.55 3.91
C LEU A 25 -3.56 7.44 2.80
N PHE A 26 -3.73 6.50 1.86
CA PHE A 26 -2.84 6.31 0.70
C PHE A 26 -2.87 7.52 -0.24
N PHE A 27 -4.04 8.08 -0.52
CA PHE A 27 -4.16 9.30 -1.31
C PHE A 27 -3.58 10.52 -0.58
N TYR A 28 -3.88 10.64 0.72
CA TYR A 28 -3.34 11.73 1.54
C TYR A 28 -1.80 11.75 1.52
N GLN A 29 -1.16 10.60 1.73
CA GLN A 29 0.31 10.53 1.67
C GLN A 29 0.87 10.75 0.25
N LEU A 30 0.11 10.40 -0.80
CA LEU A 30 0.53 10.63 -2.19
C LEU A 30 0.57 12.14 -2.45
N ILE A 31 -0.48 12.86 -2.06
CA ILE A 31 -0.54 14.33 -2.13
C ILE A 31 0.60 14.95 -1.34
N LEU A 32 0.81 14.54 -0.07
CA LEU A 32 1.93 15.04 0.74
C LEU A 32 3.29 14.76 0.11
N THR A 33 3.46 13.60 -0.54
CA THR A 33 4.73 13.24 -1.18
C THR A 33 5.00 14.08 -2.41
N VAL A 34 3.97 14.40 -3.20
CA VAL A 34 4.10 15.30 -4.36
C VAL A 34 4.33 16.75 -3.93
N ALA A 35 3.64 17.21 -2.88
CA ALA A 35 3.78 18.57 -2.35
C ALA A 35 5.13 18.80 -1.66
N LYS A 36 5.71 17.77 -1.04
CA LYS A 36 7.00 17.86 -0.33
C LYS A 36 8.16 17.88 -1.34
N ARG A 37 8.67 19.08 -1.62
CA ARG A 37 9.78 19.31 -2.57
C ARG A 37 11.17 18.88 -2.07
N SER A 38 11.32 18.61 -0.77
CA SER A 38 12.60 18.15 -0.17
C SER A 38 12.56 16.65 0.15
N PRO A 39 13.49 15.83 -0.38
CA PRO A 39 13.57 14.42 -0.04
C PRO A 39 14.00 14.25 1.41
N ASP A 40 13.25 13.45 2.19
CA ASP A 40 13.67 13.07 3.55
C ASP A 40 15.01 12.33 3.49
N ARG A 41 16.08 12.98 3.96
CA ARG A 41 17.44 12.42 4.02
C ARG A 41 17.65 11.48 5.21
N THR A 42 16.62 11.25 6.04
CA THR A 42 16.78 10.78 7.42
C THR A 42 16.68 9.26 7.62
N ARG A 43 16.59 8.45 6.56
CA ARG A 43 16.43 6.98 6.69
C ARG A 43 17.52 6.24 5.92
N LYS A 44 18.62 5.89 6.60
CA LYS A 44 19.78 5.16 6.04
C LYS A 44 19.55 3.65 5.89
N HIS A 45 18.60 3.05 6.61
CA HIS A 45 18.40 1.59 6.59
C HIS A 45 17.24 1.17 5.69
N ILE A 46 17.50 0.22 4.78
CA ILE A 46 16.54 -0.34 3.82
C ILE A 46 15.36 -1.02 4.55
N PHE A 47 15.62 -1.75 5.63
CA PHE A 47 14.58 -2.42 6.41
C PHE A 47 13.60 -1.43 7.08
N SER A 48 14.09 -0.26 7.51
CA SER A 48 13.27 0.84 8.03
C SER A 48 12.43 1.54 6.95
N ARG A 49 12.76 1.34 5.66
CA ARG A 49 11.91 1.77 4.54
C ARG A 49 10.81 0.75 4.25
N PHE A 50 11.07 -0.56 4.38
CA PHE A 50 10.08 -1.61 4.19
C PHE A 50 8.86 -1.45 5.11
N PHE A 51 9.07 -1.28 6.41
CA PHE A 51 8.03 -1.01 7.41
C PHE A 51 7.71 0.49 7.57
N SER A 52 7.85 1.28 6.51
CA SER A 52 7.40 2.67 6.56
C SER A 52 5.88 2.73 6.69
N PHE A 53 5.37 3.74 7.41
CA PHE A 53 3.94 4.06 7.44
C PHE A 53 3.34 4.10 6.03
N LYS A 54 4.10 4.62 5.04
CA LYS A 54 3.68 4.67 3.65
C LYS A 54 3.42 3.31 3.02
N ASN A 55 4.29 2.34 3.31
CA ASN A 55 4.20 0.99 2.78
C ASN A 55 3.12 0.18 3.48
N ILE A 56 2.90 0.39 4.79
CA ILE A 56 1.82 -0.27 5.54
C ILE A 56 0.44 0.18 5.03
N VAL A 57 0.27 1.48 4.81
CA VAL A 57 -0.99 2.02 4.27
C VAL A 57 -1.24 1.52 2.84
N ALA A 58 -0.19 1.47 2.01
CA ALA A 58 -0.28 0.91 0.66
C ALA A 58 -0.62 -0.58 0.67
N PHE A 59 0.04 -1.35 1.55
CA PHE A 59 -0.24 -2.77 1.80
C PHE A 59 -1.71 -2.98 2.17
N LEU A 60 -2.21 -2.27 3.19
CA LEU A 60 -3.58 -2.43 3.70
C LEU A 60 -4.62 -2.08 2.63
N SER A 61 -4.33 -1.07 1.80
CA SER A 61 -5.21 -0.71 0.68
C SER A 61 -5.29 -1.85 -0.34
N MET A 62 -4.16 -2.37 -0.83
CA MET A 62 -4.19 -3.48 -1.81
C MET A 62 -4.73 -4.78 -1.21
N PHE A 63 -4.36 -5.10 0.03
CA PHE A 63 -4.89 -6.23 0.78
C PHE A 63 -6.42 -6.17 0.83
N GLY A 64 -6.97 -5.04 1.27
CA GLY A 64 -8.39 -4.84 1.42
C GLY A 64 -9.17 -5.01 0.10
N TRP A 65 -8.74 -4.31 -0.95
CA TRP A 65 -9.40 -4.41 -2.26
C TRP A 65 -9.26 -5.80 -2.89
N THR A 66 -8.11 -6.46 -2.75
CA THR A 66 -7.88 -7.81 -3.29
C THR A 66 -8.75 -8.84 -2.54
N SER A 67 -8.84 -8.75 -1.21
CA SER A 67 -9.69 -9.64 -0.42
C SER A 67 -11.19 -9.39 -0.67
N ILE A 68 -11.62 -8.15 -0.85
CA ILE A 68 -13.01 -7.89 -1.26
C ILE A 68 -13.29 -8.53 -2.62
N ALA A 69 -12.39 -8.36 -3.60
CA ALA A 69 -12.54 -8.93 -4.94
C ALA A 69 -12.60 -10.46 -4.94
N GLY A 70 -11.83 -11.14 -4.09
CA GLY A 70 -11.88 -12.59 -3.98
C GLY A 70 -13.20 -13.10 -3.36
N ILE A 71 -13.76 -12.37 -2.39
CA ILE A 71 -15.08 -12.70 -1.82
C ILE A 71 -16.18 -12.59 -2.89
N TYR A 72 -16.17 -11.53 -3.71
CA TYR A 72 -17.13 -11.38 -4.80
C TYR A 72 -17.01 -12.43 -5.91
N GLN A 73 -15.85 -13.09 -6.04
CA GLN A 73 -15.65 -14.22 -6.95
C GLN A 73 -16.14 -15.56 -6.37
N ASN A 74 -16.90 -15.55 -5.28
CA ASN A 74 -17.35 -16.75 -4.55
C ASN A 74 -16.19 -17.62 -4.04
N MET A 75 -14.99 -17.06 -3.87
CA MET A 75 -13.90 -17.79 -3.22
C MET A 75 -14.16 -17.89 -1.72
N PRO A 76 -13.73 -18.98 -1.06
CA PRO A 76 -13.83 -19.07 0.39
C PRO A 76 -13.00 -17.96 1.05
N VAL A 77 -13.56 -17.37 2.11
CA VAL A 77 -13.02 -16.17 2.77
C VAL A 77 -11.54 -16.34 3.16
N GLY A 78 -11.15 -17.51 3.66
CA GLY A 78 -9.75 -17.80 4.03
C GLY A 78 -8.76 -17.70 2.86
N LEU A 79 -9.12 -18.22 1.68
CA LEU A 79 -8.29 -18.11 0.47
C LEU A 79 -8.23 -16.67 -0.02
N SER A 80 -9.35 -15.96 0.01
CA SER A 80 -9.39 -14.56 -0.40
C SER A 80 -8.52 -13.64 0.48
N LEU A 81 -8.48 -13.90 1.79
CA LEU A 81 -7.56 -13.22 2.71
C LEU A 81 -6.11 -13.57 2.41
N ALA A 82 -5.79 -14.84 2.13
CA ALA A 82 -4.44 -15.26 1.76
C ALA A 82 -3.94 -14.57 0.49
N PHE A 83 -4.77 -14.51 -0.56
CA PHE A 83 -4.45 -13.77 -1.79
C PHE A 83 -4.29 -12.27 -1.54
N GLY A 84 -5.11 -11.69 -0.66
CA GLY A 84 -4.94 -10.30 -0.22
C GLY A 84 -3.59 -10.06 0.43
N ILE A 85 -3.16 -10.95 1.35
CA ILE A 85 -1.87 -10.82 2.05
C ILE A 85 -0.72 -10.91 1.04
N LEU A 86 -0.78 -11.88 0.12
CA LEU A 86 0.22 -12.03 -0.94
C LEU A 86 0.31 -10.78 -1.82
N SER A 87 -0.84 -10.28 -2.29
CA SER A 87 -0.93 -9.05 -3.10
C SER A 87 -0.35 -7.83 -2.37
N GLY A 88 -0.70 -7.67 -1.09
CA GLY A 88 -0.15 -6.60 -0.26
C GLY A 88 1.37 -6.69 -0.11
N LEU A 89 1.91 -7.89 0.19
CA LEU A 89 3.35 -8.11 0.37
C LEU A 89 4.13 -7.86 -0.93
N ILE A 90 3.56 -8.26 -2.07
CA ILE A 90 4.10 -7.94 -3.39
C ILE A 90 4.22 -6.41 -3.55
N LEU A 91 3.17 -5.66 -3.22
CA LEU A 91 3.23 -4.19 -3.34
C LEU A 91 4.29 -3.56 -2.44
N MET A 92 4.46 -4.04 -1.20
CA MET A 92 5.52 -3.57 -0.31
C MET A 92 6.91 -3.80 -0.92
N SER A 93 7.11 -4.96 -1.54
CA SER A 93 8.37 -5.33 -2.19
C SER A 93 8.65 -4.46 -3.41
N VAL A 94 7.64 -4.26 -4.26
CA VAL A 94 7.71 -3.38 -5.44
C VAL A 94 8.08 -1.95 -5.05
N MET A 95 7.47 -1.40 -4.00
CA MET A 95 7.78 -0.03 -3.56
C MET A 95 9.23 0.10 -3.07
N SER A 96 9.77 -0.90 -2.35
CA SER A 96 11.17 -0.88 -1.94
C SER A 96 12.12 -0.90 -3.14
N VAL A 97 11.82 -1.71 -4.16
CA VAL A 97 12.60 -1.78 -5.40
C VAL A 97 12.51 -0.48 -6.19
N LEU A 98 11.32 0.13 -6.28
CA LEU A 98 11.15 1.42 -6.95
C LEU A 98 12.02 2.51 -6.31
N PHE A 99 12.03 2.60 -4.97
CA PHE A 99 12.87 3.58 -4.28
C PHE A 99 14.36 3.33 -4.46
N TYR A 100 14.79 2.07 -4.63
CA TYR A 100 16.16 1.74 -5.00
C TYR A 100 16.50 2.31 -6.39
N PHE A 101 15.68 2.03 -7.41
CA PHE A 101 15.89 2.57 -8.75
C PHE A 101 15.89 4.10 -8.79
N VAL A 102 14.97 4.75 -8.08
CA VAL A 102 14.94 6.23 -7.99
C VAL A 102 16.21 6.79 -7.37
N HIS A 103 16.80 6.10 -6.38
CA HIS A 103 18.07 6.52 -5.80
C HIS A 103 19.23 6.37 -6.80
N THR A 104 19.33 5.22 -7.46
CA THR A 104 20.35 4.93 -8.46
C THR A 104 20.33 5.93 -9.61
N LEU A 105 19.14 6.27 -10.14
CA LEU A 105 19.00 7.26 -11.21
C LEU A 105 19.46 8.66 -10.79
N LYS A 106 19.26 9.01 -9.52
CA LYS A 106 19.68 10.32 -8.98
C LYS A 106 21.20 10.41 -8.77
N GLU A 107 21.84 9.28 -8.52
CA GLU A 107 23.29 9.16 -8.37
C GLU A 107 24.00 9.25 -9.73
N ILE A 108 23.44 8.64 -10.77
CA ILE A 108 23.96 8.73 -12.15
C ILE A 108 23.80 10.13 -12.74
N GLY A 109 22.73 10.84 -12.41
CA GLY A 109 22.45 12.19 -12.94
C GLY A 109 23.31 13.32 -12.35
N ASN A 110 24.14 13.06 -11.33
CA ASN A 110 24.98 14.09 -10.69
C ASN A 110 26.45 13.66 -10.69
N PRO A 111 27.17 13.81 -11.81
CA PRO A 111 28.55 13.34 -11.98
C PRO A 111 29.60 14.08 -11.12
N ASP A 112 29.25 15.16 -10.41
CA ASP A 112 30.19 15.99 -9.64
C ASP A 112 30.56 15.43 -8.25
N ARG A 113 30.55 14.10 -8.07
CA ARG A 113 31.02 13.45 -6.84
C ARG A 113 32.02 12.34 -7.14
N ASN A 114 33.25 12.78 -7.42
CA ASN A 114 34.47 12.01 -7.09
C ASN A 114 34.92 12.38 -5.68
#